data_AF-A0A9P9CTL6-F1
#
_entry.id   AF-A0A9P9CTL6-F1
#
_cell.length_a   1.000
_cell.length_b   1.000
_cell.length_c   1.000
_cell.angle_alpha   90.00
_cell.angle_beta   90.00
_cell.angle_gamma   90.00
#
_symmetry.space_group_name_H-M   'P 1'
#
loop_
_entity.id
_entity.type
_entity.pdbx_description
1 polymer ?
#
loop_
_entity_poly.entity_id
_entity_poly.type
_entity_poly.pdbx_seq_one_letter_code
_entity_poly.pdbx_strand_id
1 'polypeptide(L)'
;MSKSVSTIRAALSATTPEAPLTPQRQQVVNDVLELFSSRPSLEIFKRSFRPEGEFEDPLSKCIGYEQFGAQWFGMPKVFPVSRNLSHRILSSTTNPNRIEYVQAQEYTFRWIGNKKIMYSLVMIDLDENDKVLKLEDKWDGNDQPTRYGAYSLRRLNAKCVPWLVSVPKDDEYPGHHQV
;
A
#
# COMPACT_ATOMS: atom_id res chain seq x y z
N MET A 1 1.01 21.41 -12.06
CA MET A 1 0.41 20.30 -11.27
C MET A 1 -0.24 19.34 -12.27
N SER A 2 0.00 18.03 -12.17
CA SER A 2 -0.65 17.06 -13.08
C SER A 2 -2.17 17.09 -12.89
N LYS A 3 -2.96 16.91 -13.98
CA LYS A 3 -4.42 16.87 -13.92
C LYS A 3 -4.93 15.88 -12.86
N SER A 4 -4.25 14.74 -12.72
CA SER A 4 -4.61 13.68 -11.78
C SER A 4 -4.43 14.08 -10.31
N VAL A 5 -3.41 14.86 -9.96
CA VAL A 5 -3.23 15.41 -8.60
C VAL A 5 -4.35 16.39 -8.25
N SER A 6 -4.75 17.23 -9.20
CA SER A 6 -5.87 18.16 -8.99
C SER A 6 -7.17 17.39 -8.73
N THR A 7 -7.42 16.29 -9.44
CA THR A 7 -8.57 15.41 -9.20
C THR A 7 -8.53 14.78 -7.81
N ILE A 8 -7.39 14.21 -7.39
CA ILE A 8 -7.24 13.62 -6.05
C ILE A 8 -7.50 14.66 -4.96
N ARG A 9 -6.95 15.87 -5.11
CA ARG A 9 -7.15 16.95 -4.14
C ARG A 9 -8.60 17.43 -4.10
N ALA A 10 -9.26 17.53 -5.26
CA ALA A 10 -10.67 17.87 -5.32
C ALA A 10 -11.53 16.82 -4.63
N ALA A 11 -11.23 15.52 -4.82
CA ALA A 11 -11.89 14.44 -4.13
C ALA A 11 -11.67 14.50 -2.61
N LEU A 12 -10.44 14.71 -2.14
CA LEU A 12 -10.12 14.86 -0.71
C LEU A 12 -10.84 16.04 -0.04
N SER A 13 -11.19 17.08 -0.79
CA SER A 13 -11.93 18.26 -0.30
C SER A 13 -13.44 18.17 -0.51
N ALA A 14 -13.96 17.09 -1.09
CA ALA A 14 -15.38 16.97 -1.40
C ALA A 14 -16.24 16.85 -0.13
N THR A 15 -17.43 17.46 -0.15
CA THR A 15 -18.38 17.43 0.97
C THR A 15 -19.48 16.39 0.81
N THR A 16 -19.50 15.66 -0.32
CA THR A 16 -20.44 14.55 -0.53
C THR A 16 -20.20 13.45 0.52
N PRO A 17 -21.18 12.59 0.81
CA PRO A 17 -20.93 11.41 1.63
C PRO A 17 -19.89 10.49 0.98
N GLU A 18 -19.07 9.83 1.79
CA GLU A 18 -18.16 8.77 1.32
C GLU A 18 -18.92 7.48 1.03
N ALA A 19 -18.33 6.60 0.22
CA ALA A 19 -18.91 5.28 0.02
C ALA A 19 -18.89 4.50 1.34
N PRO A 20 -20.01 3.87 1.75
CA PRO A 20 -20.07 3.15 3.01
C PRO A 20 -19.18 1.90 2.95
N LEU A 21 -18.56 1.57 4.09
CA LEU A 21 -17.80 0.34 4.28
C LEU A 21 -18.50 -0.56 5.31
N THR A 22 -18.43 -1.88 5.08
CA THR A 22 -18.73 -2.84 6.15
C THR A 22 -17.66 -2.72 7.25
N PRO A 23 -17.94 -3.17 8.49
CA PRO A 23 -16.93 -3.16 9.55
C PRO A 23 -15.61 -3.88 9.17
N GLN A 24 -15.72 -4.98 8.43
CA GLN A 24 -14.56 -5.73 7.94
C GLN A 24 -13.73 -4.94 6.93
N ARG A 25 -14.38 -4.28 5.96
CA ARG A 25 -13.68 -3.42 4.98
C ARG A 25 -13.07 -2.18 5.61
N GLN A 26 -13.74 -1.61 6.62
CA GLN A 26 -13.17 -0.51 7.40
C GLN A 26 -11.89 -0.97 8.12
N GLN A 27 -11.87 -2.18 8.66
CA GLN A 27 -10.65 -2.75 9.26
C GLN A 27 -9.52 -2.90 8.24
N VAL A 28 -9.81 -3.38 7.03
CA VAL A 28 -8.81 -3.48 5.95
C VAL A 28 -8.24 -2.11 5.60
N VAL A 29 -9.10 -1.08 5.42
CA VAL A 29 -8.63 0.28 5.15
C VAL A 29 -7.76 0.81 6.29
N ASN A 30 -8.18 0.62 7.54
CA ASN A 30 -7.40 1.05 8.70
C ASN A 30 -6.02 0.38 8.74
N ASP A 31 -5.96 -0.93 8.46
CA ASP A 31 -4.72 -1.68 8.41
C ASP A 31 -3.79 -1.18 7.30
N VAL A 32 -4.33 -0.89 6.12
CA VAL A 32 -3.56 -0.30 5.02
C VAL A 32 -3.05 1.11 5.36
N LEU A 33 -3.85 1.93 6.07
CA LEU A 33 -3.41 3.25 6.55
C LEU A 33 -2.28 3.15 7.59
N GLU A 34 -2.30 2.14 8.45
CA GLU A 34 -1.19 1.85 9.39
C GLU A 34 0.09 1.47 8.64
N LEU A 35 -0.02 0.64 7.58
CA LEU A 35 1.10 0.30 6.71
C LEU A 35 1.71 1.55 6.05
N PHE A 36 0.89 2.40 5.42
CA PHE A 36 1.35 3.68 4.85
C PHE A 36 1.95 4.63 5.90
N SER A 37 1.47 4.56 7.14
CA SER A 37 1.98 5.33 8.28
C SER A 37 3.26 4.74 8.90
N SER A 38 3.97 3.84 8.20
CA SER A 38 5.18 3.19 8.69
C SER A 38 4.96 2.44 10.02
N ARG A 39 3.79 1.82 10.21
CA ARG A 39 3.46 1.02 11.40
C ARG A 39 3.08 -0.43 11.04
N PRO A 40 3.98 -1.18 10.38
CA PRO A 40 3.71 -2.56 10.03
C PRO A 40 3.70 -3.47 11.26
N SER A 41 2.84 -4.48 11.25
CA SER A 41 2.83 -5.56 12.24
C SER A 41 2.40 -6.86 11.59
N LEU A 42 2.83 -8.01 12.13
CA LEU A 42 2.41 -9.31 11.63
C LEU A 42 0.87 -9.47 11.72
N GLU A 43 0.26 -8.94 12.78
CA GLU A 43 -1.20 -8.98 12.98
C GLU A 43 -1.99 -8.27 11.88
N ILE A 44 -1.46 -7.19 11.30
CA ILE A 44 -2.07 -6.54 10.12
C ILE A 44 -2.14 -7.52 8.96
N PHE A 45 -1.03 -8.22 8.67
CA PHE A 45 -0.97 -9.14 7.54
C PHE A 45 -1.86 -10.36 7.75
N LYS A 46 -1.82 -10.98 8.94
CA LYS A 46 -2.67 -12.12 9.31
C LYS A 46 -4.16 -11.83 9.15
N ARG A 47 -4.57 -10.64 9.59
CA ARG A 47 -5.96 -10.20 9.58
C ARG A 47 -6.44 -9.81 8.18
N SER A 48 -5.64 -9.04 7.45
CA SER A 48 -6.13 -8.31 6.27
C SER A 48 -5.55 -8.77 4.94
N PHE A 49 -4.49 -9.59 4.90
CA PHE A 49 -3.84 -9.97 3.64
C PHE A 49 -3.92 -11.47 3.38
N ARG A 50 -3.94 -11.86 2.10
CA ARG A 50 -3.60 -13.22 1.69
C ARG A 50 -2.07 -13.35 1.65
N PRO A 51 -1.49 -14.47 2.14
CA PRO A 51 -0.03 -14.69 2.07
C PRO A 51 0.52 -14.59 0.64
N GLU A 52 -0.27 -14.98 -0.37
CA GLU A 52 0.09 -14.94 -1.79
C GLU A 52 -0.24 -13.60 -2.47
N GLY A 53 -0.75 -12.63 -1.72
CA GLY A 53 -1.19 -11.34 -2.26
C GLY A 53 -0.08 -10.52 -2.91
N GLU A 54 -0.48 -9.47 -3.62
CA GLU A 54 0.40 -8.57 -4.34
C GLU A 54 0.39 -7.16 -3.74
N PHE A 55 1.54 -6.49 -3.78
CA PHE A 55 1.64 -5.05 -3.54
C PHE A 55 2.36 -4.39 -4.71
N GLU A 56 1.81 -3.28 -5.21
CA GLU A 56 2.39 -2.50 -6.30
C GLU A 56 2.38 -1.01 -6.02
N ASP A 57 3.52 -0.37 -6.28
CA ASP A 57 3.66 1.06 -6.42
C ASP A 57 4.53 1.37 -7.67
N PRO A 58 4.79 2.64 -8.02
CA PRO A 58 5.59 2.95 -9.22
C PRO A 58 7.03 2.43 -9.20
N LEU A 59 7.53 2.06 -8.02
CA LEU A 59 8.91 1.65 -7.76
C LEU A 59 9.06 0.16 -7.46
N SER A 60 7.99 -0.52 -7.04
CA SER A 60 8.00 -1.90 -6.58
C SER A 60 6.80 -2.70 -7.09
N LYS A 61 7.05 -3.97 -7.43
CA LYS A 61 6.01 -5.00 -7.60
C LYS A 61 6.39 -6.23 -6.78
N CYS A 62 5.71 -6.38 -5.65
CA CYS A 62 5.92 -7.44 -4.68
C CYS A 62 4.82 -8.50 -4.84
N ILE A 63 5.23 -9.77 -4.87
CA ILE A 63 4.32 -10.92 -4.93
C ILE A 63 4.63 -11.83 -3.75
N GLY A 64 3.63 -12.09 -2.93
CA GLY A 64 3.72 -12.86 -1.70
C GLY A 64 4.27 -12.07 -0.51
N TYR A 65 3.92 -12.54 0.70
CA TYR A 65 4.24 -11.90 1.97
C TYR A 65 5.72 -11.64 2.17
N GLU A 66 6.58 -12.53 1.70
CA GLU A 66 8.02 -12.34 1.77
C GLU A 66 8.46 -11.01 1.13
N GLN A 67 7.90 -10.67 -0.03
CA GLN A 67 8.28 -9.45 -0.77
C GLN A 67 7.55 -8.22 -0.24
N PHE A 68 6.23 -8.28 -0.07
CA PHE A 68 5.49 -7.09 0.40
C PHE A 68 5.71 -6.83 1.89
N GLY A 69 5.91 -7.86 2.70
CA GLY A 69 6.30 -7.74 4.10
C GLY A 69 7.65 -7.04 4.23
N ALA A 70 8.66 -7.45 3.47
CA ALA A 70 9.96 -6.77 3.45
C ALA A 70 9.85 -5.29 3.08
N GLN A 71 9.03 -4.96 2.07
CA GLN A 71 8.74 -3.58 1.68
C GLN A 71 8.17 -2.79 2.88
N TRP A 72 7.10 -3.29 3.50
CA TRP A 72 6.43 -2.60 4.60
C TRP A 72 7.27 -2.51 5.87
N PHE A 73 7.95 -3.58 6.29
CA PHE A 73 8.87 -3.56 7.45
C PHE A 73 10.14 -2.74 7.18
N GLY A 74 10.45 -2.44 5.92
CA GLY A 74 11.50 -1.50 5.52
C GLY A 74 11.09 -0.04 5.67
N MET A 75 9.80 0.28 5.51
CA MET A 75 9.28 1.66 5.54
C MET A 75 9.71 2.45 6.79
N PRO A 76 9.63 1.94 8.03
CA PRO A 76 10.06 2.69 9.21
C PRO A 76 11.55 3.03 9.23
N LYS A 77 12.40 2.26 8.53
CA LYS A 77 13.85 2.52 8.44
C LYS A 77 14.15 3.70 7.52
N VAL A 78 13.36 3.85 6.45
CA VAL A 78 13.50 4.92 5.44
C VAL A 78 12.72 6.18 5.85
N PHE A 79 11.49 5.97 6.33
CA PHE A 79 10.50 6.96 6.71
C PHE A 79 10.09 6.77 8.19
N PRO A 80 10.94 7.19 9.15
CA PRO A 80 10.67 7.01 10.58
C PRO A 80 9.43 7.77 11.06
N VAL A 81 8.99 8.78 10.31
CA VAL A 81 7.72 9.47 10.53
C VAL A 81 6.97 9.50 9.22
N SER A 82 5.78 8.88 9.23
CA SER A 82 4.82 8.91 8.14
C SER A 82 3.43 9.22 8.71
N ARG A 83 2.75 10.23 8.17
CA ARG A 83 1.44 10.70 8.66
C ARG A 83 0.41 10.70 7.54
N ASN A 84 -0.72 10.06 7.79
CA ASN A 84 -1.90 10.25 6.96
C ASN A 84 -2.48 11.63 7.25
N LEU A 85 -2.47 12.52 6.25
CA LEU A 85 -3.01 13.87 6.37
C LEU A 85 -4.53 13.86 6.13
N SER A 86 -4.94 13.06 5.16
CA SER A 86 -6.34 12.80 4.85
C SER A 86 -6.46 11.56 3.97
N HIS A 87 -7.61 10.93 4.03
CA HIS A 87 -8.07 9.96 3.04
C HIS A 87 -9.56 10.13 2.82
N ARG A 88 -10.07 9.53 1.74
CA ARG A 88 -11.50 9.53 1.43
C ARG A 88 -11.86 8.30 0.62
N ILE A 89 -12.86 7.53 1.07
CA ILE A 89 -13.37 6.38 0.33
C ILE A 89 -14.17 6.87 -0.89
N LEU A 90 -13.76 6.42 -2.07
CA LEU A 90 -14.43 6.71 -3.32
C LEU A 90 -15.46 5.65 -3.67
N SER A 91 -15.12 4.37 -3.49
CA SER A 91 -16.00 3.25 -3.83
C SER A 91 -15.70 2.01 -2.99
N SER A 92 -16.72 1.17 -2.84
CA SER A 92 -16.61 -0.17 -2.26
C SER A 92 -17.61 -1.08 -2.97
N THR A 93 -17.11 -1.98 -3.81
CA THR A 93 -17.93 -2.82 -4.70
C THR A 93 -17.72 -4.30 -4.39
N THR A 94 -18.68 -5.14 -4.76
CA THR A 94 -18.61 -6.61 -4.64
C THR A 94 -18.35 -7.29 -5.99
N ASN A 95 -18.52 -6.59 -7.12
CA ASN A 95 -18.17 -7.07 -8.45
C ASN A 95 -17.67 -5.91 -9.35
N PRO A 96 -16.35 -5.73 -9.53
CA PRO A 96 -15.27 -6.49 -8.89
C PRO A 96 -15.28 -6.29 -7.35
N ASN A 97 -14.74 -7.25 -6.60
CA ASN A 97 -14.64 -7.12 -5.14
C ASN A 97 -13.47 -6.19 -4.78
N ARG A 98 -13.76 -4.89 -4.60
CA ARG A 98 -12.74 -3.83 -4.57
C ARG A 98 -13.12 -2.66 -3.67
N ILE A 99 -12.12 -2.06 -3.03
CA ILE A 99 -12.19 -0.74 -2.38
C ILE A 99 -11.28 0.22 -3.13
N GLU A 100 -11.75 1.44 -3.37
CA GLU A 100 -10.92 2.53 -3.90
C GLU A 100 -11.03 3.74 -2.99
N TYR A 101 -9.88 4.32 -2.66
CA TYR A 101 -9.83 5.56 -1.89
C TYR A 101 -8.68 6.43 -2.36
N VAL A 102 -8.78 7.73 -2.08
CA VAL A 102 -7.68 8.67 -2.29
C VAL A 102 -7.06 9.06 -0.96
N GLN A 103 -5.77 9.35 -0.94
CA GLN A 103 -5.08 9.83 0.26
C GLN A 103 -4.03 10.89 -0.03
N ALA A 104 -3.71 11.65 1.02
CA ALA A 104 -2.51 12.48 1.13
C ALA A 104 -1.67 11.97 2.30
N GLN A 105 -0.45 11.53 2.01
CA GLN A 105 0.48 10.97 2.99
C GLN A 105 1.74 11.84 3.08
N GLU A 106 2.12 12.29 4.28
CA GLU A 106 3.39 12.96 4.55
C GLU A 106 4.45 11.95 4.99
N TYR A 107 5.53 11.82 4.23
CA TYR A 107 6.71 11.04 4.60
C TYR A 107 7.87 11.94 5.01
N THR A 108 8.54 11.62 6.11
CA THR A 108 9.78 12.28 6.55
C THR A 108 10.96 11.36 6.32
N PHE A 109 11.92 11.77 5.48
CA PHE A 109 13.11 10.96 5.18
C PHE A 109 14.11 10.99 6.34
N ARG A 110 14.58 9.83 6.79
CA ARG A 110 15.50 9.68 7.94
C ARG A 110 16.76 10.53 7.84
N TRP A 111 17.39 10.58 6.67
CA TRP A 111 18.75 11.11 6.50
C TRP A 111 18.82 12.61 6.23
N ILE A 112 17.72 13.21 5.78
CA ILE A 112 17.70 14.61 5.36
C ILE A 112 16.67 15.43 6.16
N GLY A 113 15.74 14.77 6.88
CA GLY A 113 14.64 15.44 7.57
C GLY A 113 13.59 16.06 6.63
N ASN A 114 13.85 16.04 5.32
CA ASN A 114 12.93 16.53 4.30
C ASN A 114 11.62 15.77 4.35
N LYS A 115 10.53 16.54 4.21
CA LYS A 115 9.17 16.03 4.14
C LYS A 115 8.72 15.99 2.68
N LYS A 116 8.00 14.95 2.32
CA LYS A 116 7.33 14.83 1.02
C LYS A 116 5.89 14.43 1.22
N ILE A 117 4.97 15.18 0.63
CA ILE A 117 3.56 14.82 0.57
C ILE A 117 3.34 14.05 -0.74
N MET A 118 2.80 12.85 -0.62
CA MET A 118 2.39 12.00 -1.73
C MET A 118 0.87 11.97 -1.80
N TYR A 119 0.34 12.20 -3.00
CA TYR A 119 -1.07 12.03 -3.30
C TYR A 119 -1.25 10.72 -4.05
N SER A 120 -2.17 9.89 -3.59
CA SER A 120 -2.34 8.54 -4.13
C SER A 120 -3.80 8.23 -4.40
N LEU A 121 -4.04 7.51 -5.49
CA LEU A 121 -5.22 6.66 -5.64
C LEU A 121 -4.83 5.26 -5.17
N VAL A 122 -5.48 4.77 -4.14
CA VAL A 122 -5.25 3.43 -3.59
C VAL A 122 -6.37 2.51 -4.01
N MET A 123 -6.00 1.35 -4.53
CA MET A 123 -6.93 0.32 -4.98
C MET A 123 -6.64 -0.97 -4.21
N ILE A 124 -7.67 -1.55 -3.62
CA ILE A 124 -7.59 -2.77 -2.83
C ILE A 124 -8.51 -3.81 -3.45
N ASP A 125 -7.93 -4.82 -4.11
CA ASP A 125 -8.65 -6.01 -4.54
C ASP A 125 -8.77 -7.01 -3.40
N LEU A 126 -9.98 -7.54 -3.22
CA LEU A 126 -10.36 -8.38 -2.11
C LEU A 126 -10.80 -9.76 -2.59
N ASP A 127 -10.50 -10.78 -1.79
CA ASP A 127 -11.03 -12.13 -1.97
C ASP A 127 -12.47 -12.26 -1.43
N GLU A 128 -13.02 -13.48 -1.46
CA GLU A 128 -14.35 -13.81 -0.93
C GLU A 128 -14.52 -13.55 0.56
N ASN A 129 -13.43 -13.45 1.32
CA ASN A 129 -13.40 -13.19 2.76
C ASN A 129 -12.94 -11.75 3.08
N ASP A 130 -13.00 -10.83 2.12
CA ASP A 130 -12.51 -9.46 2.24
C ASP A 130 -11.04 -9.35 2.72
N LYS A 131 -10.18 -10.34 2.40
CA LYS A 131 -8.71 -10.21 2.53
C LYS A 131 -8.10 -9.68 1.24
N VAL A 132 -7.01 -8.92 1.38
CA VAL A 132 -6.30 -8.28 0.27
C VAL A 132 -5.62 -9.32 -0.62
N LEU A 133 -6.06 -9.35 -1.88
CA LEU A 133 -5.40 -10.03 -3.00
C LEU A 133 -4.36 -9.13 -3.67
N LYS A 134 -4.68 -7.85 -3.84
CA LYS A 134 -3.79 -6.86 -4.45
C LYS A 134 -3.99 -5.49 -3.85
N LEU A 135 -2.90 -4.86 -3.43
CA LEU A 135 -2.86 -3.46 -3.01
C LEU A 135 -2.05 -2.65 -4.02
N GLU A 136 -2.69 -1.70 -4.69
CA GLU A 136 -2.02 -0.79 -5.63
C GLU A 136 -2.00 0.64 -5.09
N ASP A 137 -0.81 1.23 -5.02
CA ASP A 137 -0.58 2.64 -4.71
C ASP A 137 -0.23 3.40 -6.01
N LYS A 138 -1.22 4.06 -6.62
CA LYS A 138 -1.02 4.86 -7.84
C LYS A 138 -0.67 6.29 -7.49
N TRP A 139 0.62 6.61 -7.56
CA TRP A 139 1.12 7.96 -7.26
C TRP A 139 0.61 8.97 -8.27
N ASP A 140 0.10 10.07 -7.73
CA ASP A 140 -0.56 11.13 -8.48
C ASP A 140 -1.70 10.60 -9.37
N GLY A 141 -2.25 9.41 -9.07
CA GLY A 141 -3.30 8.77 -9.86
C GLY A 141 -2.86 8.26 -11.23
N ASN A 142 -1.55 8.20 -11.50
CA ASN A 142 -1.03 7.66 -12.75
C ASN A 142 -0.94 6.14 -12.71
N ASP A 143 -1.13 5.49 -13.87
CA ASP A 143 -0.87 4.05 -13.99
C ASP A 143 0.60 3.73 -13.77
N GLN A 144 0.84 2.51 -13.28
CA GLN A 144 2.19 2.06 -13.00
C GLN A 144 3.00 1.95 -14.30
N PRO A 145 4.30 2.29 -14.29
CA PRO A 145 5.11 2.20 -15.49
C PRO A 145 5.26 0.73 -15.89
N THR A 146 4.80 0.40 -17.11
CA THR A 146 4.73 -0.98 -17.66
C THR A 146 5.75 -1.27 -18.75
N ARG A 147 6.52 -0.26 -19.21
CA ARG A 147 7.54 -0.45 -20.28
C ARG A 147 8.58 -1.49 -19.82
N TYR A 148 8.99 -2.39 -20.72
CA TYR A 148 9.79 -3.60 -20.42
C TYR A 148 10.93 -3.43 -19.39
N GLY A 149 11.69 -2.32 -19.44
CA GLY A 149 12.76 -2.05 -18.45
C GLY A 149 12.26 -1.63 -17.07
N ALA A 150 11.15 -0.89 -16.99
CA ALA A 150 10.57 -0.43 -15.74
C ALA A 150 9.95 -1.58 -14.93
N TYR A 151 9.31 -2.55 -15.58
CA TYR A 151 8.79 -3.74 -14.90
C TYR A 151 9.90 -4.53 -14.21
N SER A 152 11.00 -4.80 -14.92
CA SER A 152 12.16 -5.52 -14.38
C SER A 152 12.82 -4.74 -13.24
N LEU A 153 12.98 -3.42 -13.36
CA LEU A 153 13.50 -2.56 -12.28
C LEU A 153 12.60 -2.58 -11.04
N ARG A 154 11.28 -2.51 -11.21
CA ARG A 154 10.31 -2.59 -10.11
C ARG A 154 10.37 -3.93 -9.37
N ARG A 155 10.55 -5.03 -10.11
CA ARG A 155 10.75 -6.37 -9.54
C ARG A 155 12.10 -6.52 -8.85
N LEU A 156 13.15 -5.85 -9.33
CA LEU A 156 14.49 -5.86 -8.72
C LEU A 156 14.53 -5.06 -7.40
N ASN A 157 13.88 -3.87 -7.34
CA ASN A 157 13.74 -3.11 -6.10
C ASN A 157 13.07 -3.92 -4.99
N ALA A 158 11.98 -4.62 -5.33
CA ALA A 158 11.28 -5.53 -4.41
C ALA A 158 12.16 -6.66 -3.87
N LYS A 159 13.24 -7.04 -4.57
CA LYS A 159 14.18 -8.11 -4.17
C LYS A 159 15.39 -7.63 -3.37
N CYS A 160 15.73 -6.33 -3.43
CA CYS A 160 16.89 -5.80 -2.68
C CYS A 160 16.55 -5.33 -1.26
N VAL A 161 15.30 -4.88 -1.01
CA VAL A 161 14.83 -4.47 0.32
C VAL A 161 14.83 -5.61 1.36
N PRO A 162 14.43 -6.87 1.02
CA PRO A 162 14.45 -7.99 1.95
C PRO A 162 15.81 -8.29 2.61
N TRP A 163 16.93 -8.03 1.92
CA TRP A 163 18.25 -8.35 2.48
C TRP A 163 18.63 -7.46 3.67
N LEU A 164 18.08 -6.24 3.77
CA LEU A 164 18.37 -5.29 4.84
C LEU A 164 17.29 -5.25 5.94
N VAL A 165 16.23 -6.05 5.83
CA VAL A 165 15.04 -5.98 6.69
C VAL A 165 14.64 -7.39 7.14
N SER A 166 14.70 -7.63 8.45
CA SER A 166 14.13 -8.85 9.04
C SER A 166 12.61 -8.76 9.00
N VAL A 167 11.97 -9.72 8.31
CA VAL A 167 10.51 -9.86 8.23
C VAL A 167 10.05 -10.86 9.29
N PRO A 168 9.18 -10.47 10.24
CA PRO A 168 8.54 -11.40 11.18
C PRO A 168 7.79 -12.52 10.46
N LYS A 169 7.78 -13.74 11.04
CA LYS A 169 7.29 -14.96 10.39
C LYS A 169 6.38 -15.77 11.31
N ASP A 170 5.53 -16.60 10.71
CA ASP A 170 4.85 -17.74 11.35
C ASP A 170 4.58 -18.86 10.33
N ASP A 171 3.84 -19.90 10.72
CA ASP A 171 3.55 -21.08 9.88
C ASP A 171 2.74 -20.76 8.61
N GLU A 172 1.84 -19.77 8.67
CA GLU A 172 1.02 -19.32 7.53
C GLU A 172 1.75 -18.24 6.71
N TYR A 173 2.70 -17.54 7.34
CA TYR A 173 3.52 -16.47 6.77
C TYR A 173 5.01 -16.85 6.81
N PRO A 174 5.43 -17.93 6.11
CA PRO A 174 6.82 -18.36 6.09
C PRO A 174 7.68 -17.35 5.32
N GLY A 175 8.93 -17.18 5.73
CA GLY A 175 9.93 -16.39 4.99
C GLY A 175 11.17 -17.22 4.69
N HIS A 176 11.80 -17.02 3.53
CA HIS A 176 13.00 -17.69 2.99
C HIS A 176 13.28 -19.10 3.54
N HIS A 177 12.92 -20.13 2.77
CA HIS A 177 13.75 -21.33 2.72
C HIS A 177 15.01 -20.97 1.92
N GLN A 178 16.17 -21.00 2.59
CA GLN A 178 17.44 -21.10 1.85
C GLN A 178 17.45 -22.47 1.16
N VAL A 179 17.49 -22.46 -0.17
CA VAL A 179 18.01 -23.57 -0.98
C VAL A 179 19.34 -23.11 -1.56
#